data_AF-A0A3D1HIV2-F1
#
_entry.id   AF-A0A3D1HIV2-F1
#
_cell.length_a   1.000
_cell.length_b   1.000
_cell.length_c   1.000
_cell.angle_alpha   90.00
_cell.angle_beta   90.00
_cell.angle_gamma   90.00
#
_symmetry.space_group_name_H-M   'P 1'
#
loop_
_entity.id
_entity.type
_entity.pdbx_description
1 polymer ?
#
loop_
_entity_poly.entity_id
_entity_poly.type
_entity_poly.pdbx_seq_one_letter_code
_entity_poly.pdbx_strand_id
1 'polypeptide(L)'
;YNEIEGSYDSAIFTEEKHTSLDKAYEGKKSIVDWVFTDGTAKMSVERKFVTDLDTSSDVAVYAKLPKGFHIPTPVGNYSPDWAIAFKEGTVKHVYFVAETKGSMSSL
;
A
#
# COMPACT_ATOMS: atom_id res chain seq x y z
N TYR A 1 13.86 16.57 -4.64
CA TYR A 1 13.67 15.11 -4.66
C TYR A 1 14.43 14.57 -5.85
N ASN A 2 15.16 13.47 -5.69
CA ASN A 2 15.81 12.80 -6.82
C ASN A 2 14.82 11.80 -7.38
N GLU A 3 14.38 12.02 -8.61
CA GLU A 3 13.66 11.00 -9.36
C GLU A 3 14.62 9.84 -9.64
N ILE A 4 14.19 8.63 -9.33
CA ILE A 4 14.91 7.41 -9.69
C ILE A 4 14.41 6.96 -11.07
N GLU A 5 15.31 6.64 -11.99
CA GLU A 5 14.94 6.04 -13.27
C GLU A 5 14.53 4.57 -13.02
N GLY A 6 13.24 4.27 -13.18
CA GLY A 6 12.73 2.91 -13.03
C GLY A 6 11.22 2.82 -13.25
N SER A 7 10.79 1.75 -13.92
CA SER A 7 9.37 1.41 -14.10
C SER A 7 9.15 -0.05 -13.71
N TYR A 8 8.00 -0.34 -13.10
CA TYR A 8 7.58 -1.70 -12.77
C TYR A 8 6.36 -2.08 -13.62
N ASP A 9 6.30 -3.35 -14.03
CA ASP A 9 5.10 -3.88 -14.67
C ASP A 9 3.96 -4.03 -13.66
N SER A 10 2.71 -3.89 -14.10
CA SER A 10 1.53 -4.13 -13.27
C SER A 10 1.45 -5.53 -12.66
N ALA A 11 2.15 -6.51 -13.23
CA ALA A 11 2.21 -7.88 -12.74
C ALA A 11 2.63 -7.98 -11.27
N ILE A 12 3.44 -7.03 -10.77
CA ILE A 12 3.88 -7.03 -9.37
C ILE A 12 2.71 -7.13 -8.39
N PHE A 13 1.55 -6.54 -8.70
CA PHE A 13 0.38 -6.53 -7.81
C PHE A 13 -0.40 -7.84 -7.78
N THR A 14 -0.03 -8.81 -8.63
CA THR A 14 -0.69 -10.12 -8.74
C THR A 14 0.19 -11.29 -8.31
N GLU A 15 1.44 -11.02 -7.89
CA GLU A 15 2.41 -12.06 -7.54
C GLU A 15 2.13 -12.73 -6.18
N GLU A 16 1.38 -12.07 -5.28
CA GLU A 16 1.10 -12.63 -3.96
C GLU A 16 -0.05 -13.64 -3.98
N LYS A 17 0.24 -14.86 -3.47
CA LYS A 17 -0.77 -15.89 -3.26
C LYS A 17 -1.40 -15.72 -1.89
N HIS A 18 -2.68 -15.34 -1.85
CA HIS A 18 -3.43 -15.25 -0.60
C HIS A 18 -4.21 -16.54 -0.32
N THR A 19 -3.92 -17.17 0.81
CA THR A 19 -4.50 -18.47 1.17
C THR A 19 -5.91 -18.37 1.78
N SER A 20 -6.35 -17.17 2.15
CA SER A 20 -7.60 -16.96 2.88
C SER A 20 -8.27 -15.62 2.54
N LEU A 21 -9.60 -15.66 2.38
CA LEU A 21 -10.44 -14.51 1.99
C LEU A 21 -10.89 -13.65 3.17
N ASP A 22 -10.65 -14.09 4.41
CA ASP A 22 -11.00 -13.34 5.63
C ASP A 22 -10.31 -11.96 5.71
N LYS A 23 -9.16 -11.83 5.06
CA LYS A 23 -8.39 -10.57 5.00
C LYS A 23 -8.65 -9.74 3.76
N ALA A 24 -9.50 -10.21 2.85
CA ALA A 24 -9.84 -9.48 1.65
C ALA A 24 -10.67 -8.23 2.01
N TYR A 25 -10.28 -7.11 1.43
CA TYR A 25 -10.99 -5.84 1.44
C TYR A 25 -11.34 -5.48 0.00
N GLU A 26 -12.63 -5.29 -0.29
CA GLU A 26 -13.09 -4.85 -1.62
C GLU A 26 -12.77 -3.36 -1.78
N GLY A 27 -11.75 -3.04 -2.59
CA GLY A 27 -11.24 -1.69 -2.73
C GLY A 27 -11.89 -0.95 -3.90
N LYS A 28 -12.55 0.18 -3.63
CA LYS A 28 -13.19 1.02 -4.68
C LYS A 28 -12.21 1.95 -5.37
N LYS A 29 -11.14 2.36 -4.68
CA LYS A 29 -10.05 3.19 -5.21
C LYS A 29 -8.72 2.44 -5.29
N SER A 30 -8.76 1.13 -5.07
CA SER A 30 -7.60 0.27 -5.28
C SER A 30 -7.37 0.05 -6.78
N ILE A 31 -6.12 -0.21 -7.18
CA ILE A 31 -5.79 -0.67 -8.54
C ILE A 31 -6.20 -2.12 -8.82
N VAL A 32 -6.60 -2.87 -7.78
CA VAL A 32 -7.11 -4.25 -7.83
C VAL A 32 -8.40 -4.37 -7.02
N ASP A 33 -9.29 -5.28 -7.40
CA ASP A 33 -10.60 -5.45 -6.74
C ASP A 33 -10.47 -5.83 -5.26
N TRP A 34 -9.50 -6.70 -4.93
CA TRP A 34 -9.32 -7.25 -3.59
C TRP A 34 -7.95 -6.91 -3.04
N VAL A 35 -7.95 -6.16 -1.94
CA VAL A 35 -6.75 -5.77 -1.20
C VAL A 35 -6.63 -6.66 0.03
N PHE A 36 -5.46 -7.25 0.22
CA PHE A 36 -5.19 -8.13 1.36
C PHE A 36 -4.33 -7.39 2.38
N THR A 37 -4.84 -7.27 3.60
CA THR A 37 -4.19 -6.55 4.69
C THR A 37 -3.46 -7.51 5.62
N ASP A 38 -2.32 -7.09 6.15
CA ASP A 38 -1.60 -7.85 7.18
C ASP A 38 -2.25 -7.75 8.58
N GLY A 39 -1.80 -8.61 9.48
CA GLY A 39 -2.28 -8.72 10.87
C GLY A 39 -3.21 -9.91 11.12
N THR A 40 -3.45 -10.20 12.40
CA THR A 40 -4.28 -11.33 12.88
C THR A 40 -5.64 -10.88 13.38
N ALA A 41 -5.79 -9.61 13.75
CA ALA A 41 -7.05 -9.05 14.21
C ALA A 41 -7.97 -8.73 13.02
N LYS A 42 -9.29 -8.96 13.19
CA LYS A 42 -10.32 -8.60 12.20
C LYS A 42 -10.25 -7.12 11.79
N MET A 43 -9.85 -6.25 12.72
CA MET A 43 -9.61 -4.81 12.50
C MET A 43 -8.14 -4.49 12.79
N SER A 44 -7.23 -5.08 12.00
CA SER A 44 -5.80 -4.78 12.05
C SER A 44 -5.51 -3.31 11.70
N VAL A 45 -4.27 -2.88 11.93
CA VAL A 45 -3.81 -1.52 11.58
C VAL A 45 -4.01 -1.28 10.08
N GLU A 46 -3.59 -2.23 9.24
CA GLU A 46 -3.78 -2.13 7.79
C GLU A 46 -5.24 -2.17 7.36
N ARG A 47 -6.10 -2.95 8.06
CA ARG A 47 -7.54 -2.98 7.76
C ARG A 47 -8.21 -1.63 7.99
N LYS A 48 -7.80 -0.90 9.03
CA LYS A 48 -8.27 0.46 9.27
C LYS A 48 -7.71 1.41 8.21
N PHE A 49 -6.40 1.32 7.96
CA PHE A 49 -5.72 2.15 6.99
C PHE A 49 -6.32 2.06 5.57
N VAL A 50 -6.54 0.85 5.05
CA VAL A 50 -7.17 0.69 3.73
C VAL A 50 -8.60 1.24 3.69
N THR A 51 -9.34 1.13 4.80
CA THR A 51 -10.69 1.71 4.91
C THR A 51 -10.65 3.24 4.85
N ASP A 52 -9.66 3.86 5.51
CA ASP A 52 -9.47 5.31 5.50
C ASP A 52 -9.05 5.79 4.10
N LEU A 53 -8.15 5.07 3.41
CA LEU A 53 -7.77 5.37 2.03
C LEU A 53 -8.96 5.30 1.06
N ASP A 54 -9.76 4.23 1.16
CA ASP A 54 -10.87 4.01 0.25
C ASP A 54 -12.00 5.03 0.44
N THR A 55 -12.18 5.53 1.67
CA THR A 55 -13.22 6.52 1.99
C THR A 55 -12.77 7.98 1.86
N SER A 56 -11.47 8.27 1.94
CA SER A 56 -10.94 9.64 1.88
C SER A 56 -11.24 10.36 0.56
N SER A 57 -11.77 11.58 0.62
CA SER A 57 -11.99 12.44 -0.56
C SER A 57 -10.70 12.74 -1.31
N ASP A 58 -9.60 12.81 -0.58
CA ASP A 58 -8.32 13.31 -1.05
C ASP A 58 -7.49 12.21 -1.72
N VAL A 59 -7.87 10.94 -1.54
CA VAL A 59 -7.23 9.82 -2.23
C VAL A 59 -7.88 9.63 -3.61
N ALA A 60 -7.05 9.61 -4.65
CA ALA A 60 -7.46 9.32 -6.02
C ALA A 60 -7.39 7.81 -6.32
N VAL A 61 -6.27 7.18 -5.97
CA VAL A 61 -6.02 5.75 -6.17
C VAL A 61 -4.93 5.29 -5.18
N TYR A 62 -4.96 4.01 -4.78
CA TYR A 62 -3.92 3.41 -3.96
C TYR A 62 -3.61 1.96 -4.36
N ALA A 63 -2.49 1.43 -3.86
CA ALA A 63 -2.08 0.05 -4.01
C ALA A 63 -1.36 -0.46 -2.75
N LYS A 64 -1.63 -1.72 -2.35
CA LYS A 64 -0.73 -2.48 -1.46
C LYS A 64 0.41 -3.02 -2.29
N LEU A 65 1.65 -2.78 -1.88
CA LEU A 65 2.83 -3.27 -2.56
C LEU A 65 3.18 -4.68 -2.04
N PRO A 66 3.69 -5.57 -2.90
CA PRO A 66 4.17 -6.88 -2.50
C PRO A 66 5.32 -6.79 -1.51
N LYS A 67 5.44 -7.76 -0.60
CA LYS A 67 6.53 -7.81 0.39
C LYS A 67 7.93 -7.89 -0.23
N GLY A 68 8.02 -8.36 -1.47
CA GLY A 68 9.27 -8.41 -2.24
C GLY A 68 9.62 -7.12 -2.98
N PHE A 69 8.77 -6.09 -2.92
CA PHE A 69 8.99 -4.82 -3.61
C PHE A 69 9.99 -3.95 -2.85
N HIS A 70 11.05 -3.52 -3.53
CA HIS A 70 12.11 -2.72 -2.94
C HIS A 70 12.46 -1.52 -3.82
N ILE A 71 12.63 -0.38 -3.19
CA ILE A 71 13.17 0.84 -3.80
C ILE A 71 14.64 0.96 -3.38
N PRO A 72 15.60 0.89 -4.32
CA PRO A 72 16.99 1.16 -4.01
C PRO A 72 17.14 2.62 -3.54
N THR A 73 17.72 2.82 -2.37
CA THR A 73 18.11 4.15 -1.88
C THR A 73 19.61 4.20 -1.61
N PRO A 74 20.23 5.39 -1.55
CA PRO A 74 21.67 5.51 -1.28
C PRO A 74 22.11 4.87 0.06
N VAL A 75 21.20 4.67 1.01
CA VAL A 75 21.48 4.10 2.33
C VAL A 75 20.99 2.65 2.48
N GLY A 76 20.50 2.03 1.40
CA GLY A 76 19.99 0.65 1.40
C GLY A 76 18.62 0.52 0.73
N ASN A 77 18.11 -0.70 0.64
CA ASN A 77 16.78 -0.94 0.07
C ASN A 77 15.69 -0.54 1.05
N TYR A 78 14.70 0.22 0.56
CA TYR A 78 13.48 0.56 1.27
C TYR A 78 12.32 -0.30 0.76
N SER A 79 11.57 -0.93 1.65
CA SER A 79 10.41 -1.79 1.32
C SER A 79 9.11 -1.12 1.80
N PRO A 80 8.50 -0.25 0.99
CA PRO A 80 7.22 0.37 1.36
C PRO A 80 6.05 -0.61 1.27
N ASP A 81 5.06 -0.43 2.15
CA ASP A 81 3.84 -1.24 2.14
C ASP A 81 2.77 -0.75 1.15
N TRP A 82 2.68 0.56 0.91
CA TRP A 82 1.59 1.20 0.18
C TRP A 82 2.08 2.28 -0.78
N ALA A 83 1.38 2.42 -1.91
CA ALA A 83 1.51 3.52 -2.86
C ALA A 83 0.18 4.29 -2.91
N ILE A 84 0.20 5.62 -2.76
CA ILE A 84 -1.01 6.42 -2.67
C ILE A 84 -0.89 7.66 -3.56
N ALA A 85 -1.87 7.88 -4.42
CA ALA A 85 -1.99 9.10 -5.20
C ALA A 85 -3.09 9.98 -4.63
N PHE A 86 -2.76 11.23 -4.33
CA PHE A 86 -3.69 12.21 -3.78
C PHE A 86 -4.25 13.13 -4.87
N LYS A 87 -5.44 13.66 -4.64
CA LYS A 87 -6.08 14.70 -5.45
C LYS A 87 -5.59 16.05 -4.97
N GLU A 88 -4.63 16.65 -5.65
CA GLU A 88 -4.20 18.03 -5.38
C GLU A 88 -4.27 18.85 -6.67
N GLY A 89 -5.16 19.85 -6.74
CA GLY A 89 -5.25 20.76 -7.88
C GLY A 89 -5.19 20.11 -9.28
N THR A 90 -4.35 20.66 -10.17
CA THR A 90 -4.19 20.27 -11.58
C THR A 90 -3.23 19.08 -11.81
N VAL A 91 -2.52 18.57 -10.80
CA VAL A 91 -1.53 17.47 -10.94
C VAL A 91 -1.67 16.46 -9.81
N LYS A 92 -1.83 15.18 -10.16
CA LYS A 92 -1.83 14.08 -9.18
C LYS A 92 -0.41 13.92 -8.61
N HIS A 93 -0.23 14.21 -7.34
CA HIS A 93 1.00 13.86 -6.62
C HIS A 93 0.89 12.42 -6.10
N VAL A 94 1.81 11.55 -6.51
CA VAL A 94 1.98 10.20 -5.94
C VAL A 94 2.93 10.33 -4.76
N TYR A 95 2.41 10.11 -3.56
CA TYR A 95 3.22 10.05 -2.35
C TYR A 95 3.38 8.59 -1.96
N PHE A 96 4.63 8.12 -1.92
CA PHE A 96 4.98 6.87 -1.27
C PHE A 96 5.34 7.19 0.18
N VAL A 97 4.71 6.48 1.12
CA VAL A 97 5.17 6.10 2.48
C VAL A 97 3.95 5.99 3.39
N ALA A 98 3.60 4.76 3.77
CA ALA A 98 2.96 4.47 5.04
C ALA A 98 3.48 3.13 5.53
N GLU A 99 4.41 3.16 6.48
CA GLU A 99 4.92 2.00 7.19
C GLU A 99 3.92 1.66 8.30
N THR A 100 3.10 0.62 8.13
CA THR A 100 2.14 0.22 9.16
C THR A 100 2.83 -0.65 10.20
N LYS A 101 3.57 -0.03 11.13
CA LYS A 101 4.13 -0.78 12.26
C LYS A 101 3.01 -1.16 13.24
N GLY A 102 2.82 -2.46 13.43
CA GLY A 102 2.14 -2.97 14.62
C GLY A 102 2.93 -2.56 15.87
N SER A 103 2.21 -2.17 16.92
CA SER A 103 2.81 -1.88 18.24
C SER A 103 3.80 -2.98 18.64
N MET A 104 5.08 -2.63 18.85
CA MET A 104 6.03 -3.47 19.58
C MET A 104 5.77 -3.35 21.08
N SER A 105 4.58 -3.76 21.54
CA SER A 105 4.38 -4.06 22.96
C SER A 105 4.68 -5.54 23.17
N SER A 106 5.97 -5.87 23.22
CA SER A 106 6.44 -7.11 23.82
C SER A 106 7.56 -6.77 24.79
N LEU A 107 7.15 -6.35 25.99
CA LEU A 107 7.71 -6.67 27.31
C LEU A 107 6.79 -6.09 28.39
#